data_AF-A0AAD7ABD1-F1
#
_entry.id   AF-A0AAD7ABD1-F1
#
_cell.length_a   1.000
_cell.length_b   1.000
_cell.length_c   1.000
_cell.angle_alpha   90.00
_cell.angle_beta   90.00
_cell.angle_gamma   90.00
#
_symmetry.space_group_name_H-M   'P 1'
#
loop_
_entity.id
_entity.type
_entity.pdbx_description
1 polymer ?
#
loop_
_entity_poly.entity_id
_entity_poly.type
_entity_poly.pdbx_seq_one_letter_code
_entity_poly.pdbx_strand_id
1 'polypeptide(L)'
;VPESGAEVDPKIRDSPFNQTWKPLQKNLPRPLKKMLLAARTFCLTLDAIALSKDLKEELPIFFHTGIKKGRTRHNNSECARCLRDNHNMRTTGDALAIVERNYFRHSRRKNCACGSCREDRGRGCISPYLCQEEAVKFLDGLAEKWDPR
;
A
#
# COMPACT_ATOMS: atom_id res chain seq x y z
N VAL A 1 -16.60 3.23 -5.15
CA VAL A 1 -16.39 3.34 -6.62
C VAL A 1 -14.90 3.10 -6.88
N PRO A 2 -14.46 2.27 -7.85
CA PRO A 2 -13.04 2.13 -8.13
C PRO A 2 -12.49 3.45 -8.67
N GLU A 3 -11.47 4.00 -8.01
CA GLU A 3 -10.84 5.26 -8.41
C GLU A 3 -10.22 5.11 -9.79
N SER A 4 -10.47 6.09 -10.64
CA SER A 4 -9.90 6.11 -11.98
C SER A 4 -8.39 6.28 -11.87
N GLY A 5 -7.64 5.66 -12.76
CA GLY A 5 -6.19 5.73 -12.77
C GLY A 5 -5.65 7.14 -13.01
N ALA A 6 -6.48 8.15 -13.29
CA ALA A 6 -6.04 9.54 -13.31
C ALA A 6 -5.82 10.12 -11.90
N GLU A 7 -6.58 9.67 -10.91
CA GLU A 7 -6.59 10.19 -9.54
C GLU A 7 -5.54 9.52 -8.65
N VAL A 8 -5.04 8.35 -9.05
CA VAL A 8 -4.02 7.61 -8.30
C VAL A 8 -2.66 8.24 -8.51
N ASP A 9 -1.90 8.52 -7.46
CA ASP A 9 -0.53 9.06 -7.58
C ASP A 9 0.36 8.12 -8.43
N PRO A 10 1.00 8.60 -9.52
CA PRO A 10 1.87 7.80 -10.38
C PRO A 10 2.95 7.02 -9.64
N LYS A 11 3.45 7.53 -8.50
CA LYS A 11 4.53 6.87 -7.74
C LYS A 11 4.12 5.54 -7.10
N ILE A 12 2.83 5.29 -6.91
CA ILE A 12 2.29 4.05 -6.33
C ILE A 12 1.57 3.17 -7.34
N ARG A 13 1.57 3.58 -8.62
CA ARG A 13 1.06 2.75 -9.70
C ARG A 13 2.12 1.73 -10.07
N ASP A 14 1.79 0.48 -9.88
CA ASP A 14 2.53 -0.65 -10.40
C ASP A 14 1.68 -1.32 -11.51
N SER A 15 1.38 -2.60 -11.41
CA SER A 15 0.53 -3.30 -12.39
C SER A 15 -0.95 -3.24 -12.01
N PRO A 16 -1.87 -2.92 -12.96
CA PRO A 16 -3.31 -2.98 -12.73
C PRO A 16 -3.84 -4.42 -12.59
N PHE A 17 -3.00 -5.44 -12.77
CA PHE A 17 -3.33 -6.83 -12.48
C PHE A 17 -3.06 -7.20 -11.01
N ASN A 18 -2.17 -6.46 -10.35
CA ASN A 18 -1.77 -6.68 -8.95
C ASN A 18 -2.34 -5.62 -8.00
N GLN A 19 -3.04 -4.62 -8.53
CA GLN A 19 -3.68 -3.54 -7.78
C GLN A 19 -5.10 -3.30 -8.28
N THR A 20 -5.91 -2.57 -7.49
CA THR A 20 -7.35 -2.36 -7.75
C THR A 20 -7.69 -1.07 -8.48
N TRP A 21 -6.72 -0.22 -8.81
CA TRP A 21 -6.93 0.97 -9.62
C TRP A 21 -7.04 0.61 -11.10
N LYS A 22 -7.71 1.44 -11.92
CA LYS A 22 -7.94 1.14 -13.34
C LYS A 22 -7.34 2.20 -14.26
N PRO A 23 -6.45 1.84 -15.21
CA PRO A 23 -5.87 2.83 -16.12
C PRO A 23 -6.94 3.48 -17.02
N LEU A 24 -6.71 4.73 -17.39
CA LEU A 24 -7.52 5.40 -18.41
C LEU A 24 -7.29 4.73 -19.77
N GLN A 25 -8.32 4.06 -20.28
CA GLN A 25 -8.17 3.30 -21.51
C GLN A 25 -7.94 4.18 -22.75
N LYS A 26 -8.42 5.44 -22.78
CA LYS A 26 -8.34 6.30 -23.97
C LYS A 26 -6.94 6.37 -24.60
N ASN A 27 -5.91 6.52 -23.76
CA ASN A 27 -4.52 6.77 -24.19
C ASN A 27 -3.68 5.48 -24.34
N LEU A 28 -4.26 4.30 -24.10
CA LEU A 28 -3.51 3.06 -24.19
C LEU A 28 -3.35 2.57 -25.64
N PRO A 29 -2.19 2.03 -26.02
CA PRO A 29 -2.00 1.27 -27.25
C PRO A 29 -3.05 0.16 -27.41
N ARG A 30 -3.42 -0.16 -28.66
CA ARG A 30 -4.41 -1.20 -28.99
C ARG A 30 -4.14 -2.55 -28.30
N PRO A 31 -2.89 -3.06 -28.23
CA PRO A 31 -2.61 -4.33 -27.53
C PRO A 31 -3.01 -4.30 -26.06
N LEU A 32 -2.63 -3.24 -25.33
CA LEU A 32 -2.97 -3.10 -23.90
C LEU A 32 -4.46 -2.97 -23.65
N LYS A 33 -5.19 -2.26 -24.54
CA LYS A 33 -6.66 -2.21 -24.49
C LYS A 33 -7.28 -3.61 -24.60
N LYS A 34 -6.78 -4.43 -25.54
CA LYS A 34 -7.25 -5.82 -25.72
C LYS A 34 -6.92 -6.69 -24.51
N MET A 35 -5.73 -6.55 -23.93
CA MET A 35 -5.34 -7.30 -22.72
C MET A 35 -6.27 -6.97 -21.54
N LEU A 36 -6.52 -5.69 -21.27
CA LEU A 36 -7.42 -5.27 -20.20
C LEU A 36 -8.87 -5.72 -20.45
N LEU A 37 -9.31 -5.69 -21.71
CA LEU A 37 -10.63 -6.20 -22.09
C LEU A 37 -10.73 -7.71 -21.84
N ALA A 38 -9.74 -8.49 -22.30
CA ALA A 38 -9.70 -9.94 -22.07
C ALA A 38 -9.72 -10.26 -20.57
N ALA A 39 -8.89 -9.59 -19.77
CA ALA A 39 -8.88 -9.78 -18.32
C ALA A 39 -10.24 -9.48 -17.68
N ARG A 40 -10.97 -8.47 -18.16
CA ARG A 40 -12.33 -8.19 -17.68
C ARG A 40 -13.34 -9.24 -18.13
N THR A 41 -13.30 -9.64 -19.39
CA THR A 41 -14.23 -10.62 -19.98
C THR A 41 -14.11 -11.98 -19.32
N PHE A 42 -12.88 -12.39 -19.03
CA PHE A 42 -12.58 -13.67 -18.39
C PHE A 42 -12.43 -13.58 -16.87
N CYS A 43 -12.79 -12.44 -16.26
CA CYS A 43 -12.70 -12.21 -14.81
C CYS A 43 -11.33 -12.59 -14.22
N LEU A 44 -10.24 -12.30 -14.93
CA LEU A 44 -8.90 -12.62 -14.47
C LEU A 44 -8.56 -11.80 -13.22
N THR A 45 -8.12 -12.49 -12.17
CA THR A 45 -7.65 -11.91 -10.92
C THR A 45 -6.38 -12.61 -10.51
N LEU A 46 -5.46 -11.90 -9.84
CA LEU A 46 -4.37 -12.55 -9.15
C LEU A 46 -4.96 -13.48 -8.08
N ASP A 47 -4.79 -14.77 -8.27
CA ASP A 47 -5.28 -15.79 -7.35
C ASP A 47 -4.24 -16.89 -7.19
N ALA A 48 -4.08 -17.36 -5.97
CA ALA A 48 -3.18 -18.44 -5.61
C ALA A 48 -3.77 -19.24 -4.45
N ILE A 49 -3.58 -20.56 -4.45
CA ILE A 49 -4.08 -21.43 -3.39
C ILE A 49 -3.40 -21.09 -2.06
N ALA A 50 -2.08 -20.94 -2.08
CA ALA A 50 -1.28 -20.47 -0.97
C ALA A 50 -0.19 -19.54 -1.50
N LEU A 51 -0.01 -18.40 -0.84
CA LEU A 51 1.08 -17.46 -1.11
C LEU A 51 2.16 -17.64 -0.04
N SER A 52 3.43 -17.71 -0.46
CA SER A 52 4.55 -17.65 0.48
C SER A 52 4.57 -16.29 1.18
N LYS A 53 5.17 -16.24 2.37
CA LYS A 53 5.33 -14.99 3.12
C LYS A 53 6.06 -13.94 2.29
N ASP A 54 7.18 -14.32 1.67
CA ASP A 54 7.98 -13.43 0.82
C ASP A 54 7.15 -12.83 -0.31
N LEU A 55 6.32 -13.64 -0.98
CA LEU A 55 5.46 -13.15 -2.05
C LEU A 55 4.38 -12.18 -1.55
N LYS A 56 3.83 -12.41 -0.35
CA LYS A 56 2.88 -11.47 0.27
C LYS A 56 3.56 -10.13 0.61
N GLU A 57 4.80 -10.17 1.06
CA GLU A 57 5.60 -8.99 1.39
C GLU A 57 5.95 -8.16 0.16
N GLU A 58 6.16 -8.77 -1.01
CA GLU A 58 6.44 -8.08 -2.26
C GLU A 58 5.22 -7.37 -2.86
N LEU A 59 4.00 -7.73 -2.46
CA LEU A 59 2.79 -7.14 -3.04
C LEU A 59 2.65 -5.64 -2.73
N PRO A 60 2.15 -4.82 -3.68
CA PRO A 60 1.90 -3.41 -3.42
C PRO A 60 0.85 -3.18 -2.34
N ILE A 61 1.19 -2.44 -1.28
CA ILE A 61 0.26 -2.19 -0.16
C ILE A 61 -0.82 -1.17 -0.51
N PHE A 62 -0.48 -0.20 -1.36
CA PHE A 62 -1.44 0.77 -1.87
C PHE A 62 -2.33 0.13 -2.93
N PHE A 63 -3.64 0.37 -2.84
CA PHE A 63 -4.63 -0.22 -3.75
C PHE A 63 -4.57 -1.76 -3.80
N HIS A 64 -4.14 -2.41 -2.71
CA HIS A 64 -3.99 -3.86 -2.60
C HIS A 64 -5.26 -4.62 -3.02
N THR A 65 -5.11 -5.75 -3.71
CA THR A 65 -6.20 -6.61 -4.21
C THR A 65 -6.96 -7.31 -3.08
N GLY A 66 -6.22 -7.74 -2.06
CA GLY A 66 -6.68 -8.46 -0.88
C GLY A 66 -7.33 -7.68 0.26
N ILE A 67 -7.88 -6.49 0.04
CA ILE A 67 -8.51 -5.71 1.12
C ILE A 67 -9.83 -6.37 1.56
N LYS A 68 -10.03 -6.50 2.88
CA LYS A 68 -11.26 -7.03 3.50
C LYS A 68 -12.50 -6.26 3.02
N LYS A 69 -13.58 -6.99 2.73
CA LYS A 69 -14.87 -6.40 2.34
C LYS A 69 -15.35 -5.43 3.43
N GLY A 70 -15.84 -4.25 3.03
CA GLY A 70 -16.36 -3.23 3.95
C GLY A 70 -15.30 -2.35 4.61
N ARG A 71 -14.00 -2.54 4.37
CA ARG A 71 -12.95 -1.64 4.86
C ARG A 71 -12.72 -0.47 3.90
N THR A 72 -12.59 0.73 4.48
CA THR A 72 -12.24 1.95 3.74
C THR A 72 -10.77 1.94 3.34
N ARG A 73 -10.47 2.42 2.14
CA ARG A 73 -9.10 2.59 1.66
C ARG A 73 -8.52 3.88 2.20
N HIS A 74 -7.36 3.81 2.84
CA HIS A 74 -6.68 4.97 3.43
C HIS A 74 -5.58 5.55 2.53
N ASN A 75 -5.59 5.24 1.23
CA ASN A 75 -4.52 5.56 0.28
C ASN A 75 -4.18 7.06 0.14
N ASN A 76 -5.14 7.95 0.45
CA ASN A 76 -5.04 9.39 0.19
C ASN A 76 -4.95 10.24 1.48
N SER A 77 -4.85 9.63 2.66
CA SER A 77 -4.67 10.37 3.92
C SER A 77 -3.33 11.11 3.93
N GLU A 78 -3.20 12.14 4.79
CA GLU A 78 -1.93 12.85 4.94
C GLU A 78 -0.80 11.93 5.40
N CYS A 79 -1.12 10.99 6.31
CA CYS A 79 -0.18 9.98 6.78
C CYS A 79 0.18 9.00 5.65
N ALA A 80 -0.78 8.58 4.82
CA ALA A 80 -0.50 7.74 3.66
C ALA A 80 0.39 8.42 2.62
N ARG A 81 0.22 9.74 2.40
CA ARG A 81 1.15 10.54 1.58
C ARG A 81 2.54 10.59 2.21
N CYS A 82 2.65 10.85 3.52
CA CYS A 82 3.93 10.84 4.23
C CYS A 82 4.62 9.47 4.16
N LEU A 83 3.89 8.38 4.39
CA LEU A 83 4.40 7.01 4.27
C LEU A 83 4.99 6.74 2.88
N ARG A 84 4.32 7.24 1.84
CA ARG A 84 4.77 7.12 0.45
C ARG A 84 6.03 7.94 0.16
N ASP A 85 6.03 9.21 0.54
CA ASP A 85 7.05 10.17 0.09
C ASP A 85 8.27 10.21 1.01
N ASN A 86 8.09 10.08 2.33
CA ASN A 86 9.17 10.21 3.31
C ASN A 86 9.64 8.86 3.87
N HIS A 87 8.74 7.87 3.99
CA HIS A 87 9.08 6.54 4.48
C HIS A 87 9.36 5.53 3.36
N ASN A 88 9.12 5.90 2.09
CA ASN A 88 9.24 5.04 0.92
C ASN A 88 8.46 3.71 1.03
N MET A 89 7.34 3.70 1.75
CA MET A 89 6.47 2.54 1.82
C MET A 89 5.86 2.27 0.43
N ARG A 90 6.06 1.09 -0.14
CA ARG A 90 5.48 0.66 -1.42
C ARG A 90 4.82 -0.71 -1.31
N THR A 91 5.46 -1.63 -0.59
CA THR A 91 5.03 -3.01 -0.47
C THR A 91 4.44 -3.33 0.90
N THR A 92 3.81 -4.48 1.03
CA THR A 92 3.34 -5.00 2.32
C THR A 92 4.50 -5.24 3.27
N GLY A 93 5.65 -5.68 2.76
CA GLY A 93 6.90 -5.84 3.52
C GLY A 93 7.43 -4.51 4.06
N ASP A 94 7.36 -3.43 3.28
CA ASP A 94 7.74 -2.09 3.77
C ASP A 94 6.83 -1.64 4.92
N ALA A 95 5.52 -1.88 4.80
CA ALA A 95 4.57 -1.58 5.85
C ALA A 95 4.85 -2.40 7.11
N LEU A 96 5.15 -3.69 6.95
CA LEU A 96 5.54 -4.57 8.05
C LEU A 96 6.81 -4.07 8.75
N ALA A 97 7.85 -3.74 7.98
CA ALA A 97 9.09 -3.19 8.51
C ALA A 97 8.86 -1.90 9.31
N ILE A 98 7.96 -1.01 8.87
CA ILE A 98 7.62 0.21 9.62
C ILE A 98 6.95 -0.11 10.97
N VAL A 99 6.06 -1.12 10.97
CA VAL A 99 5.31 -1.55 12.16
C VAL A 99 6.22 -2.27 13.16
N GLU A 100 7.11 -3.14 12.67
CA GLU A 100 7.99 -4.00 13.48
C GLU A 100 9.26 -3.30 13.98
N ARG A 101 9.55 -2.08 13.53
CA ARG A 101 10.70 -1.29 14.01
C ARG A 101 10.75 -1.31 15.54
N ASN A 102 11.92 -1.60 16.10
CA ASN A 102 12.09 -1.61 17.55
C ASN A 102 12.06 -0.17 18.07
N TYR A 103 10.97 0.14 18.76
CA TYR A 103 10.67 1.45 19.31
C TYR A 103 11.01 1.49 20.81
N PHE A 104 12.25 1.15 21.16
CA PHE A 104 12.71 1.26 22.55
C PHE A 104 12.53 2.70 23.05
N ARG A 105 11.79 2.86 24.16
CA ARG A 105 11.40 4.15 24.76
C ARG A 105 10.57 5.06 23.83
N HIS A 106 9.77 4.48 22.94
CA HIS A 106 8.84 5.26 22.14
C HIS A 106 7.66 5.79 22.94
N SER A 107 7.15 6.94 22.50
CA SER A 107 5.95 7.57 23.04
C SER A 107 5.11 8.11 21.88
N ARG A 108 3.78 8.06 22.02
CA ARG A 108 2.79 8.61 21.07
C ARG A 108 2.79 10.14 21.08
N ARG A 109 3.92 10.75 20.69
CA ARG A 109 4.13 12.19 20.61
C ARG A 109 4.92 12.52 19.35
N LYS A 110 4.62 13.67 18.73
CA LYS A 110 5.28 14.12 17.48
C LYS A 110 6.80 14.21 17.60
N ASN A 111 7.29 14.63 18.76
CA ASN A 111 8.71 14.84 19.08
C ASN A 111 9.35 13.69 19.87
N CYS A 112 8.83 12.46 19.77
CA CYS A 112 9.41 11.28 20.44
C CYS A 112 10.93 11.20 20.22
N ALA A 113 11.70 11.03 21.29
CA ALA A 113 13.17 11.08 21.26
C ALA A 113 13.85 9.79 20.80
N CYS A 114 13.10 8.70 20.58
CA CYS A 114 13.67 7.43 20.13
C CYS A 114 14.34 7.55 18.75
N GLY A 115 15.29 6.64 18.48
CA GLY A 115 16.10 6.63 17.26
C GLY A 115 15.24 6.64 16.00
N SER A 116 14.33 5.68 15.87
CA SER A 116 13.44 5.53 14.71
C SER A 116 12.61 6.79 14.42
N CYS A 117 12.01 7.42 15.45
CA CYS A 117 11.25 8.65 15.25
C CYS A 117 12.16 9.85 14.89
N ARG A 118 13.40 9.89 15.38
CA ARG A 118 14.37 10.91 15.01
C ARG A 118 14.79 10.77 13.54
N GLU A 119 15.05 9.54 13.10
CA GLU A 119 15.37 9.22 11.71
C GLU A 119 14.22 9.58 10.77
N ASP A 120 12.99 9.20 11.11
CA ASP A 120 11.81 9.53 10.31
C ASP A 120 11.62 11.05 10.19
N ARG A 121 11.80 11.80 11.29
CA ARG A 121 11.78 13.28 11.24
C ARG A 121 12.92 13.85 10.39
N GLY A 122 14.10 13.24 10.42
CA GLY A 122 15.24 13.60 9.57
C GLY A 122 14.95 13.42 8.07
N ARG A 123 14.00 12.55 7.72
CA ARG A 123 13.47 12.36 6.35
C ARG A 123 12.28 13.25 6.01
N GLY A 124 11.89 14.18 6.90
CA GLY A 124 10.78 15.10 6.68
C GLY A 124 9.41 14.63 7.23
N CYS A 125 9.34 13.51 7.96
CA CYS A 125 8.09 13.11 8.61
C CYS A 125 7.74 14.05 9.78
N ILE A 126 6.50 14.56 9.80
CA ILE A 126 6.03 15.49 10.85
C ILE A 126 5.62 14.73 12.12
N SER A 127 5.10 13.51 11.98
CA SER A 127 4.51 12.76 13.09
C SER A 127 4.72 11.24 12.89
N PRO A 128 5.91 10.72 13.26
CA PRO A 128 6.26 9.32 13.03
C PRO A 128 5.26 8.32 13.64
N TYR A 129 4.75 8.59 14.84
CA TYR A 129 3.79 7.69 15.50
C TYR A 129 2.47 7.56 14.71
N LEU A 130 1.99 8.65 14.09
CA LEU A 130 0.79 8.61 13.24
C LEU A 130 1.04 7.82 11.96
N CYS A 131 2.24 7.93 11.38
CA CYS A 131 2.61 7.15 10.20
C CYS A 131 2.69 5.66 10.54
N GLN A 132 3.25 5.29 11.69
CA GLN A 132 3.26 3.91 12.16
C GLN A 132 1.83 3.38 12.37
N GLU A 133 0.97 4.13 13.06
CA GLU A 133 -0.44 3.73 13.26
C GLU A 133 -1.20 3.62 11.94
N GLU A 134 -0.91 4.48 10.97
CA GLU A 134 -1.48 4.39 9.64
C GLU A 134 -0.99 3.14 8.90
N ALA A 135 0.30 2.79 8.99
CA ALA A 135 0.85 1.55 8.42
C ALA A 135 0.17 0.29 9.02
N VAL A 136 -0.10 0.29 10.33
CA VAL A 136 -0.88 -0.77 10.99
C VAL A 136 -2.28 -0.90 10.36
N LYS A 137 -2.97 0.22 10.10
CA LYS A 137 -4.30 0.19 9.47
C LYS A 137 -4.27 -0.42 8.06
N PHE A 138 -3.21 -0.18 7.29
CA PHE A 138 -3.03 -0.81 5.99
C PHE A 138 -2.95 -2.33 6.11
N LEU A 139 -2.10 -2.84 7.00
CA LEU A 139 -1.94 -4.28 7.23
C LEU A 139 -3.23 -4.91 7.79
N ASP A 140 -3.86 -4.29 8.78
CA ASP A 140 -5.11 -4.79 9.37
C ASP A 140 -6.30 -4.78 8.40
N GLY A 141 -6.19 -3.98 7.32
CA GLY A 141 -7.12 -3.95 6.21
C GLY A 141 -7.03 -5.17 5.29
N LEU A 142 -5.93 -5.93 5.32
CA LEU A 142 -5.72 -7.12 4.48
C LEU A 142 -6.49 -8.31 5.02
N ALA A 143 -7.05 -9.12 4.12
CA ALA A 143 -7.59 -10.44 4.47
C ALA A 143 -6.43 -11.42 4.73
N GLU A 144 -6.67 -12.44 5.55
CA GLU A 144 -5.65 -13.41 6.02
C GLU A 144 -4.82 -14.03 4.89
N LYS A 145 -5.46 -14.33 3.75
CA LYS A 145 -4.79 -14.82 2.54
C LYS A 145 -3.63 -13.93 2.08
N TRP A 146 -3.70 -12.63 2.35
CA TRP A 146 -2.80 -11.60 1.85
C TRP A 146 -1.94 -10.95 2.95
N ASP A 147 -2.25 -11.19 4.21
CA ASP A 147 -1.48 -10.69 5.35
C ASP A 147 -0.23 -11.58 5.56
N PRO A 148 1.00 -11.01 5.60
CA PRO A 148 2.23 -11.77 5.84
C PRO A 148 2.51 -12.08 7.32
N ARG A 149 1.66 -11.59 8.23
CA ARG A 149 1.78 -11.80 9.69
C ARG A 149 1.11 -13.09 10.16
#